data_AF-A0A842V7X0-F1
#
_entry.id   AF-A0A842V7X0-F1
#
_cell.length_a   1.000
_cell.length_b   1.000
_cell.length_c   1.000
_cell.angle_alpha   90.00
_cell.angle_beta   90.00
_cell.angle_gamma   90.00
#
_symmetry.space_group_name_H-M   'P 1'
#
loop_
_entity.id
_entity.type
_entity.pdbx_description
1 polymer ?
#
loop_
_entity_poly.entity_id
_entity_poly.type
_entity_poly.pdbx_seq_one_letter_code
_entity_poly.pdbx_strand_id
1 'polypeptide(L)'
;MTTELPQQLQEEPQQIAGKLPRAPSGLRKLWARLRAFYIESKRVMKVTKKPSRFEFSTIVKITGIGMAVIGVVGFLIHMIKELLF
;
A
#
# COMPACT_ATOMS: atom_id res chain seq x y z
N MET A 1 -16.03 -50.79 -38.95
CA MET A 1 -16.56 -49.69 -38.12
C MET A 1 -15.92 -49.86 -36.75
N THR A 2 -14.79 -49.19 -36.51
CA THR A 2 -14.71 -47.98 -35.65
C THR A 2 -15.17 -48.34 -34.22
N THR A 3 -14.34 -48.32 -33.18
CA THR A 3 -13.11 -47.57 -32.95
C THR A 3 -12.43 -48.21 -31.75
N GLU A 4 -11.11 -48.33 -31.82
CA GLU A 4 -10.23 -48.56 -30.68
C GLU A 4 -10.59 -47.57 -29.56
N LEU A 5 -10.87 -48.03 -28.34
CA LEU A 5 -10.70 -47.17 -27.17
C LEU A 5 -9.29 -47.44 -26.60
N PRO A 6 -8.30 -46.58 -26.94
CA PRO A 6 -6.94 -46.71 -26.48
C PRO A 6 -6.78 -46.44 -24.98
N GLN A 7 -5.76 -47.10 -24.45
CA GLN A 7 -5.25 -47.12 -23.08
C GLN A 7 -4.77 -45.74 -22.54
N GLN A 8 -5.60 -44.70 -22.54
CA GLN A 8 -5.18 -43.36 -22.09
C GLN A 8 -5.95 -42.82 -20.86
N LEU A 9 -6.74 -43.66 -20.19
CA LEU A 9 -7.40 -43.32 -18.92
C LEU A 9 -6.55 -43.69 -17.69
N GLN A 10 -5.22 -43.61 -17.80
CA GLN A 10 -4.29 -43.85 -16.68
C GLN A 10 -3.15 -42.82 -16.56
N GLU A 11 -3.03 -41.83 -17.46
CA GLU A 11 -1.85 -40.94 -17.53
C GLU A 11 -2.11 -39.45 -17.20
N GLU A 12 -3.32 -39.04 -16.84
CA GLU A 12 -3.58 -37.65 -16.43
C GLU A 12 -3.85 -37.45 -14.92
N PRO A 13 -2.85 -37.73 -14.06
CA PRO A 13 -2.63 -36.94 -12.85
C PRO A 13 -1.40 -36.01 -12.94
N GLN A 14 -0.58 -36.10 -14.01
CA GLN A 14 0.72 -35.40 -14.05
C GLN A 14 0.82 -34.22 -15.03
N GLN A 15 -0.08 -34.07 -16.02
CA GLN A 15 0.04 -32.97 -16.99
C GLN A 15 -0.48 -31.61 -16.50
N ILE A 16 -1.32 -31.57 -15.46
CA ILE A 16 -1.84 -30.29 -14.92
C ILE A 16 -0.83 -29.61 -13.97
N ALA A 17 0.18 -30.32 -13.46
CA ALA A 17 1.28 -29.74 -12.68
C ALA A 17 2.39 -29.11 -13.56
N GLY A 18 2.32 -29.31 -14.89
CA GLY A 18 3.41 -29.04 -15.84
C GLY A 18 3.40 -27.68 -16.55
N LYS A 19 2.53 -26.74 -16.17
CA LYS A 19 2.57 -25.36 -16.70
C LYS A 19 2.43 -24.32 -15.59
N LEU A 20 3.29 -24.41 -14.59
CA LEU A 20 3.58 -23.24 -13.76
C LEU A 20 4.45 -22.28 -14.59
N PRO A 21 3.99 -21.05 -14.89
CA PRO A 21 4.75 -20.13 -15.72
C PRO A 21 6.13 -19.87 -15.10
N ARG A 22 7.18 -20.05 -15.90
CA ARG A 22 8.58 -19.78 -15.54
C ARG A 22 8.67 -18.42 -14.85
N ALA A 23 9.15 -18.42 -13.62
CA ALA A 23 9.46 -17.21 -12.87
C ALA A 23 10.56 -16.42 -13.59
N PRO A 24 10.27 -15.22 -14.12
CA PRO A 24 11.31 -14.35 -14.65
C PRO A 24 11.76 -13.37 -13.56
N SER A 25 13.07 -13.34 -13.33
CA SER A 25 13.89 -12.26 -12.75
C SER A 25 13.38 -11.54 -11.49
N GLY A 26 14.22 -11.49 -10.44
CA GLY A 26 13.91 -10.94 -9.11
C GLY A 26 13.21 -9.57 -9.08
N LEU A 27 13.40 -8.72 -10.10
CA LEU A 27 12.66 -7.47 -10.27
C LEU A 27 11.16 -7.68 -10.50
N ARG A 28 10.74 -8.59 -11.39
CA ARG A 28 9.31 -8.79 -11.69
C ARG A 28 8.56 -9.36 -10.49
N LYS A 29 9.24 -10.15 -9.64
CA LYS A 29 8.70 -10.66 -8.37
C LYS A 29 8.45 -9.53 -7.37
N LEU A 30 9.33 -8.53 -7.29
CA LEU A 30 9.16 -7.36 -6.44
C LEU A 30 8.02 -6.46 -6.95
N TRP A 31 7.96 -6.20 -8.26
CA TRP A 31 6.86 -5.48 -8.88
C TRP A 31 5.51 -6.17 -8.68
N ALA A 32 5.46 -7.50 -8.81
CA ALA A 32 4.26 -8.28 -8.53
C ALA A 32 3.81 -8.18 -7.06
N ARG A 33 4.76 -8.21 -6.11
CA ARG A 33 4.49 -8.04 -4.67
C ARG A 33 4.01 -6.64 -4.32
N LEU A 34 4.62 -5.59 -4.87
CA LEU A 34 4.19 -4.20 -4.67
C LEU A 34 2.79 -3.97 -5.25
N ARG A 35 2.50 -4.55 -6.42
CA ARG A 35 1.17 -4.48 -7.03
C ARG A 35 0.12 -5.19 -6.17
N ALA A 36 0.43 -6.38 -5.65
CA ALA A 36 -0.45 -7.09 -4.73
C ALA A 36 -0.69 -6.28 -3.44
N PHE A 37 0.37 -5.75 -2.83
CA PHE A 37 0.30 -4.91 -1.63
C PHE A 37 -0.52 -3.63 -1.84
N TYR A 38 -0.38 -2.98 -3.00
CA TYR A 38 -1.19 -1.81 -3.35
C TYR A 38 -2.69 -2.16 -3.45
N ILE A 39 -3.03 -3.31 -4.04
CA ILE A 39 -4.42 -3.79 -4.16
C ILE A 39 -5.02 -4.09 -2.78
N GLU A 40 -4.27 -4.73 -1.90
CA GLU A 40 -4.68 -5.01 -0.52
C GLU A 40 -4.83 -3.72 0.30
N SER A 41 -3.86 -2.80 0.21
CA SER A 41 -3.88 -1.50 0.90
C SER A 41 -5.06 -0.64 0.45
N LYS A 42 -5.45 -0.71 -0.82
CA LYS A 42 -6.64 -0.03 -1.36
C LYS A 42 -7.93 -0.52 -0.71
N ARG A 43 -8.00 -1.80 -0.30
CA ARG A 43 -9.15 -2.32 0.46
C ARG A 43 -9.21 -1.68 1.84
N VAL A 44 -8.08 -1.58 2.54
CA VAL A 44 -7.99 -0.94 3.86
C VAL A 44 -8.42 0.53 3.79
N MET A 45 -7.95 1.26 2.77
CA MET A 45 -8.32 2.67 2.56
C MET A 45 -9.80 2.89 2.20
N LYS A 46 -10.54 1.83 1.85
CA LYS A 46 -12.01 1.86 1.70
C LYS A 46 -12.75 1.58 3.00
N VAL A 47 -12.13 0.86 3.95
CA VAL A 47 -12.70 0.56 5.27
C VAL A 47 -12.55 1.75 6.22
N THR A 48 -11.53 2.60 6.00
CA THR A 48 -11.36 3.83 6.77
C THR A 48 -12.48 4.83 6.47
N LYS A 49 -13.04 5.43 7.53
CA LYS A 49 -14.06 6.46 7.41
C LYS A 49 -13.42 7.75 6.88
N LYS A 50 -13.92 8.26 5.74
CA LYS A 50 -13.51 9.59 5.27
C LYS A 50 -13.97 10.64 6.30
N PRO A 51 -13.09 11.56 6.73
CA PRO A 51 -13.43 12.54 7.74
C PRO A 51 -14.53 13.46 7.23
N SER A 52 -15.47 13.81 8.11
CA SER A 52 -16.46 14.85 7.82
C SER A 52 -15.78 16.22 7.75
N ARG A 53 -16.35 17.16 6.97
CA ARG A 53 -15.83 18.53 6.88
C ARG A 53 -15.71 19.20 8.26
N PHE A 54 -16.64 18.90 9.16
CA PHE A 54 -16.61 19.42 10.53
C PHE A 54 -15.43 18.87 11.35
N GLU A 55 -15.20 17.55 11.31
CA GLU A 55 -14.08 16.90 11.99
C GLU A 55 -12.74 17.42 11.47
N PHE A 56 -12.61 17.51 10.13
CA PHE A 56 -11.41 18.03 9.49
C PHE A 56 -11.12 19.47 9.92
N SER A 57 -12.10 20.38 9.84
CA SER A 57 -11.91 21.77 10.26
C SER A 57 -11.58 21.89 11.75
N THR A 58 -12.13 21.03 12.60
CA THR A 58 -11.84 21.03 14.04
C THR A 58 -10.40 20.61 14.30
N ILE A 59 -9.95 19.52 13.67
CA ILE A 59 -8.57 19.04 13.77
C ILE A 59 -7.61 20.12 13.27
N VAL A 60 -7.85 20.69 12.09
CA VAL A 60 -6.98 21.72 11.50
C VAL A 60 -6.89 22.98 12.37
N LYS A 61 -8.00 23.41 12.99
CA LYS A 61 -7.99 24.57 13.89
C LYS A 61 -7.12 24.30 15.12
N ILE A 62 -7.30 23.15 15.76
CA ILE A 62 -6.58 22.79 16.99
C ILE A 62 -5.08 22.58 16.69
N THR A 63 -4.76 21.83 15.64
CA THR A 63 -3.36 21.59 15.24
C THR A 63 -2.70 22.86 14.75
N GLY A 64 -3.42 23.72 14.02
CA GLY A 64 -2.94 25.01 13.55
C GLY A 64 -2.60 25.95 14.70
N ILE A 65 -3.44 26.02 15.73
CA ILE A 65 -3.15 26.82 16.94
C ILE A 65 -1.91 26.26 17.66
N GLY A 66 -1.80 24.94 17.82
CA GLY A 66 -0.63 24.31 18.44
C GLY A 66 0.68 24.59 17.70
N MET A 67 0.66 24.45 16.37
CA MET A 67 1.81 24.78 15.50
C MET A 67 2.20 26.26 15.59
N ALA A 68 1.22 27.16 15.62
CA ALA A 68 1.48 28.59 15.75
C ALA A 68 2.13 28.93 17.10
N VAL A 69 1.64 28.36 18.20
CA VAL A 69 2.23 28.59 19.54
C VAL A 69 3.67 28.08 19.60
N ILE A 70 3.93 26.85 19.16
CA ILE A 70 5.27 26.27 19.17
C ILE A 70 6.21 27.06 18.24
N GLY A 71 5.72 27.44 17.06
CA GLY A 71 6.47 28.25 16.09
C GLY A 71 6.84 29.63 16.64
N VAL A 72 5.90 30.32 17.30
CA VAL A 72 6.16 31.63 17.93
C VAL A 72 7.15 31.50 19.08
N VAL A 73 7.02 30.48 19.93
CA VAL A 73 7.96 30.26 21.04
C VAL A 73 9.37 29.98 20.52
N GLY A 74 9.51 29.10 19.53
CA GLY A 74 10.80 28.82 18.89
C GLY A 74 11.38 30.06 18.17
N PHE A 75 10.52 30.82 17.50
CA PHE A 75 10.90 32.07 16.83
C PHE A 75 11.40 33.12 17.81
N LEU A 76 10.71 33.32 18.95
CA LEU A 76 11.13 34.28 19.96
C LEU A 76 12.49 33.91 20.57
N ILE A 77 12.73 32.63 20.85
CA ILE A 77 14.04 32.17 21.35
C ILE A 77 15.13 32.46 20.31
N HIS A 78 14.87 32.17 19.03
CA HIS A 78 15.83 32.43 17.96
C HIS A 78 16.11 33.93 17.78
N MET A 79 15.05 34.74 17.76
CA MET A 79 15.12 36.19 17.60
C MET A 79 15.92 36.85 18.75
N ILE A 80 15.72 36.39 19.99
CA ILE A 80 16.48 36.88 21.15
C ILE A 80 17.96 36.50 21.01
N LYS A 81 18.26 35.27 20.59
CA LYS A 81 19.64 34.84 20.38
C LYS A 81 20.34 35.67 19.30
N GLU A 82 19.67 35.99 18.21
CA GLU A 82 20.24 36.77 17.10
C GLU A 82 20.37 38.27 17.41
N LEU A 83 19.57 38.80 18.34
CA LEU A 83 19.68 40.19 18.79
C LEU A 83 20.77 40.37 19.88
N LEU A 84 20.93 39.39 20.78
CA LEU A 84 21.86 39.47 21.92
C LEU A 84 23.25 38.88 21.65
N PHE A 85 23.42 38.07 20.59
CA PHE A 85 24.68 37.40 20.25
C PHE A 85 24.99 37.60 18.77
#